data_AF-A0A1V9UW29-F1
#
_entry.id   AF-A0A1V9UW29-F1
#
_cell.length_a   1.000
_cell.length_b   1.000
_cell.length_c   1.000
_cell.angle_alpha   90.00
_cell.angle_beta   90.00
_cell.angle_gamma   90.00
#
_symmetry.space_group_name_H-M   'P 1'
#
loop_
_entity.id
_entity.type
_entity.pdbx_description
1 polymer ?
#
loop_
_entity_poly.entity_id
_entity_poly.type
_entity_poly.pdbx_seq_one_letter_code
_entity_poly.pdbx_strand_id
1 'polypeptide(L)'
;MDSFSRLSCLLCVGLCLAPFTAVRAADCNQYEPADANLSGTLTRQVFPGPPGFEDVVTGDEPQVGFYLSLSEPLCMQGNENEAEIHVEDNETLVQLVLQPTDYDNLRPYLDQPVVLKGTLFGAVTGFHHTQVLMQQVQLVSGMAGAPVDCELLNQKVGMHEETYNPSLQGKIIAGNAWIYQAPNPTCTSKREFLAQGTSVSVTSIANGGWVRAEYAGDGGRPQSVWLDQAQVVLGLGGTDE
;
A
#
# COMPACT_ATOMS: atom_id res chain seq x y z
N MET A 1 -68.77 54.53 17.90
CA MET A 1 -69.28 53.70 19.00
C MET A 1 -69.51 52.33 18.41
N ASP A 2 -68.43 51.54 18.30
CA ASP A 2 -68.16 50.39 19.17
C ASP A 2 -68.80 49.13 18.55
N SER A 3 -68.19 47.96 18.37
CA SER A 3 -66.93 47.41 18.83
C SER A 3 -66.53 46.25 17.89
N PHE A 4 -65.23 46.07 17.69
CA PHE A 4 -64.58 44.88 17.13
C PHE A 4 -64.66 43.68 18.11
N SER A 5 -64.04 42.55 17.74
CA SER A 5 -63.61 41.39 18.58
C SER A 5 -64.60 40.21 18.65
N ARG A 6 -64.27 38.93 18.39
CA ARG A 6 -63.02 38.20 18.11
C ARG A 6 -63.35 36.93 17.30
N LEU A 7 -62.62 36.69 16.20
CA LEU A 7 -62.59 35.38 15.55
C LEU A 7 -61.43 34.59 16.19
N SER A 8 -61.76 33.51 16.90
CA SER A 8 -60.81 32.66 17.60
C SER A 8 -60.05 31.79 16.59
N CYS A 9 -58.82 32.16 16.27
CA CYS A 9 -57.93 31.37 15.43
C CYS A 9 -57.20 30.35 16.34
N LEU A 10 -57.72 29.13 16.42
CA LEU A 10 -57.04 27.99 17.06
C LEU A 10 -55.86 27.59 16.17
N LEU A 11 -54.67 28.11 16.49
CA LEU A 11 -53.41 27.74 15.88
C LEU A 11 -52.97 26.38 16.47
N CYS A 12 -53.26 25.28 15.78
CA CYS A 12 -52.66 23.98 16.08
C CYS A 12 -51.18 24.01 15.69
N VAL A 13 -50.31 24.34 16.65
CA VAL A 13 -48.86 24.15 16.51
C VAL A 13 -48.58 22.64 16.57
N GLY A 14 -48.51 22.01 15.40
CA GLY A 14 -48.04 20.64 15.26
C GLY A 14 -46.54 20.58 15.56
N LEU A 15 -46.20 20.02 16.73
CA LEU A 15 -44.83 19.75 17.15
C LEU A 15 -44.27 18.61 16.27
N CYS A 16 -43.54 18.96 15.20
CA CYS A 16 -42.77 18.00 14.41
C CYS A 16 -41.65 17.42 15.28
N LEU A 17 -41.93 16.29 15.94
CA LEU A 17 -40.92 15.42 16.54
C LEU A 17 -40.12 14.76 15.40
N ALA A 18 -39.05 15.43 14.96
CA ALA A 18 -38.05 14.79 14.12
C ALA A 18 -37.36 13.70 14.96
N PRO A 19 -37.31 12.43 14.50
CA PRO A 19 -36.54 11.41 15.19
C PRO A 19 -35.05 11.78 15.11
N PHE A 20 -34.46 12.15 16.24
CA PHE A 20 -33.02 12.23 16.39
C PHE A 20 -32.46 10.81 16.25
N THR A 21 -31.98 10.46 15.06
CA THR A 21 -31.13 9.28 14.90
C THR A 21 -29.82 9.58 15.63
N ALA A 22 -29.62 8.96 16.78
CA ALA A 22 -28.33 8.99 17.46
C ALA A 22 -27.30 8.33 16.54
N VAL A 23 -26.35 9.11 16.03
CA VAL A 23 -25.13 8.58 15.43
C VAL A 23 -24.39 7.89 16.56
N ARG A 24 -24.34 6.56 16.56
CA ARG A 24 -23.41 5.85 17.45
C ARG A 24 -22.02 6.11 16.89
N ALA A 25 -21.16 6.74 17.69
CA ALA A 25 -19.74 6.64 17.46
C ALA A 25 -19.41 5.14 17.41
N ALA A 26 -18.76 4.69 16.33
CA ALA A 26 -18.19 3.35 16.31
C ALA A 26 -17.18 3.26 17.45
N ASP A 27 -17.17 2.15 18.18
CA ASP A 27 -16.14 1.91 19.18
C ASP A 27 -14.78 1.81 18.45
N CYS A 28 -13.78 2.53 18.93
CA CYS A 28 -12.46 2.55 18.32
C CYS A 28 -11.77 1.19 18.48
N ASN A 29 -10.86 0.86 17.56
CA ASN A 29 -10.11 -0.39 17.62
C ASN A 29 -9.19 -0.39 18.85
N GLN A 30 -8.86 -1.58 19.33
CA GLN A 30 -7.89 -1.76 20.41
C GLN A 30 -6.65 -2.47 19.87
N TYR A 31 -5.52 -2.21 20.53
CA TYR A 31 -4.33 -3.01 20.34
C TYR A 31 -4.55 -4.45 20.83
N GLU A 32 -3.63 -5.34 20.44
CA GLU A 32 -3.63 -6.73 20.83
C GLU A 32 -3.81 -6.92 22.35
N PRO A 33 -4.51 -7.97 22.80
CA PRO A 33 -4.91 -9.18 22.05
C PRO A 33 -6.25 -9.06 21.30
N ALA A 34 -6.88 -7.88 21.25
CA ALA A 34 -8.16 -7.72 20.55
C ALA A 34 -8.01 -7.89 19.03
N ASP A 35 -8.98 -8.56 18.41
CA ASP A 35 -9.11 -8.61 16.95
C ASP A 35 -9.68 -7.29 16.43
N ALA A 36 -9.16 -6.81 15.30
CA ALA A 36 -9.70 -5.70 14.52
C ALA A 36 -10.15 -6.18 13.14
N ASN A 37 -11.17 -5.53 12.58
CA ASN A 37 -11.57 -5.69 11.17
C ASN A 37 -11.40 -4.35 10.48
N LEU A 38 -10.45 -4.24 9.56
CA LEU A 38 -10.16 -3.01 8.85
C LEU A 38 -10.53 -3.16 7.37
N SER A 39 -11.23 -2.15 6.84
CA SER A 39 -11.58 -2.05 5.44
C SER A 39 -10.71 -1.03 4.72
N GLY A 40 -10.28 -1.36 3.51
CA GLY A 40 -9.41 -0.50 2.73
C GLY A 40 -9.07 -1.10 1.37
N THR A 41 -8.13 -0.49 0.67
CA THR A 41 -7.52 -1.04 -0.54
C THR A 41 -6.22 -1.73 -0.15
N LEU A 42 -6.05 -3.00 -0.52
CA LEU A 42 -4.77 -3.68 -0.34
C LEU A 42 -3.78 -3.13 -1.37
N THR A 43 -2.65 -2.62 -0.90
CA THR A 43 -1.63 -1.99 -1.76
C THR A 43 -0.27 -2.64 -1.53
N ARG A 44 0.59 -2.58 -2.54
CA ARG A 44 2.02 -2.88 -2.41
C ARG A 44 2.77 -1.56 -2.37
N GLN A 45 3.68 -1.39 -1.41
CA GLN A 45 4.46 -0.14 -1.29
C GLN A 45 5.93 -0.44 -1.06
N VAL A 46 6.77 0.53 -1.45
CA VAL A 46 8.22 0.49 -1.29
C VAL A 46 8.65 1.61 -0.36
N PHE A 47 9.42 1.26 0.65
CA PHE A 47 10.02 2.21 1.59
C PHE A 47 11.54 2.05 1.60
N PRO A 48 12.29 3.12 1.92
CA PRO A 48 13.73 3.03 2.06
C PRO A 48 14.11 2.21 3.29
N GLY A 49 15.05 1.29 3.08
CA GLY A 49 15.67 0.48 4.12
C GLY A 49 17.10 0.89 4.43
N PRO A 50 17.93 -0.03 4.96
CA PRO A 50 19.34 0.23 5.19
C PRO A 50 20.08 0.68 3.91
N PRO A 51 21.18 1.42 4.05
CA PRO A 51 21.76 1.89 5.31
C PRO A 51 21.13 3.18 5.85
N GLY A 52 20.52 4.03 5.01
CA GLY A 52 20.07 5.38 5.36
C GLY A 52 18.63 5.45 5.86
N PHE A 53 17.73 4.61 5.34
CA PHE A 53 16.28 4.69 5.55
C PHE A 53 15.68 6.05 5.11
N GLU A 54 16.31 6.68 4.12
CA GLU A 54 15.94 8.01 3.61
C GLU A 54 15.35 7.93 2.20
N ASP A 55 16.06 7.29 1.27
CA ASP A 55 15.66 7.29 -0.14
C ASP A 55 16.25 6.12 -0.95
N VAL A 56 15.35 5.33 -1.54
CA VAL A 56 15.70 4.19 -2.41
C VAL A 56 16.42 4.61 -3.68
N VAL A 57 16.20 5.82 -4.20
CA VAL A 57 16.88 6.27 -5.43
C VAL A 57 18.31 6.74 -5.17
N THR A 58 18.71 6.88 -3.91
CA THR A 58 20.07 7.28 -3.50
C THR A 58 20.92 6.16 -2.90
N GLY A 59 20.46 4.91 -2.95
CA GLY A 59 21.27 3.76 -2.51
C GLY A 59 20.66 2.90 -1.42
N ASP A 60 19.52 3.29 -0.84
CA ASP A 60 18.89 2.48 0.20
C ASP A 60 18.24 1.22 -0.38
N GLU A 61 18.35 0.13 0.36
CA GLU A 61 17.71 -1.13 0.02
C GLU A 61 16.19 -0.96 0.02
N PRO A 62 15.48 -1.31 -1.07
CA PRO A 62 14.04 -1.17 -1.12
C PRO A 62 13.38 -2.23 -0.24
N GLN A 63 12.62 -1.77 0.77
CA GLN A 63 11.75 -2.62 1.57
C GLN A 63 10.36 -2.63 0.96
N VAL A 64 9.96 -3.79 0.46
CA VAL A 64 8.67 -3.94 -0.21
C VAL A 64 7.72 -4.77 0.63
N GLY A 65 6.57 -4.19 0.95
CA GLY A 65 5.55 -4.81 1.81
C GLY A 65 4.14 -4.63 1.27
N PHE A 66 3.19 -5.34 1.88
CA PHE A 66 1.77 -5.09 1.67
C PHE A 66 1.23 -4.21 2.78
N TYR A 67 0.35 -3.29 2.39
CA TYR A 67 -0.25 -2.28 3.26
C TYR A 67 -1.73 -2.21 2.97
N LEU A 68 -2.52 -1.90 4.00
CA LEU A 68 -3.93 -1.57 3.84
C LEU A 68 -4.08 -0.06 3.85
N SER A 69 -4.45 0.53 2.71
CA SER A 69 -4.87 1.93 2.64
C SER A 69 -6.33 2.00 3.08
N LEU A 70 -6.57 2.51 4.28
CA LEU A 70 -7.86 2.47 4.96
C LEU A 70 -8.90 3.33 4.26
N SER A 71 -10.15 2.86 4.22
CA SER A 71 -11.29 3.62 3.70
C SER A 71 -11.70 4.77 4.62
N GLU A 72 -11.37 4.68 5.91
CA GLU A 72 -11.61 5.69 6.93
C GLU A 72 -10.36 5.82 7.81
N PRO A 73 -10.03 7.01 8.35
CA PRO A 73 -8.94 7.16 9.30
C PRO A 73 -9.03 6.17 10.47
N LEU A 74 -7.88 5.65 10.89
CA LEU A 74 -7.80 4.66 11.95
C LEU A 74 -8.18 5.29 13.29
N CYS A 75 -9.29 4.84 13.89
CA CYS A 75 -9.55 5.12 15.29
C CYS A 75 -8.94 4.03 16.17
N MET A 76 -8.05 4.41 17.08
CA MET A 76 -7.46 3.54 18.10
C MET A 76 -7.81 4.02 19.51
N GLN A 77 -7.94 3.06 20.42
CA GLN A 77 -8.00 3.27 21.86
C GLN A 77 -6.88 2.45 22.50
N GLY A 78 -5.99 3.13 23.23
CA GLY A 78 -4.93 2.49 24.00
C GLY A 78 -5.48 1.52 25.05
N ASN A 79 -4.65 0.55 25.44
CA ASN A 79 -4.93 -0.40 26.51
C ASN A 79 -3.83 -0.34 27.58
N GLU A 80 -3.89 -1.20 28.60
CA GLU A 80 -2.88 -1.21 29.69
C GLU A 80 -1.45 -1.49 29.23
N ASN A 81 -1.25 -2.06 28.04
CA ASN A 81 0.05 -2.40 27.49
C ASN A 81 0.59 -1.35 26.51
N GLU A 82 -0.30 -0.64 25.80
CA GLU A 82 0.05 0.35 24.77
C GLU A 82 -0.70 1.68 24.95
N ALA A 83 -0.82 2.14 26.20
CA ALA A 83 -1.59 3.33 26.58
C ALA A 83 -1.03 4.65 26.00
N GLU A 84 0.25 4.68 25.62
CA GLU A 84 0.99 5.91 25.28
C GLU A 84 1.18 6.11 23.77
N ILE A 85 0.77 5.17 22.92
CA ILE A 85 0.90 5.32 21.46
C ILE A 85 -0.29 6.15 20.97
N HIS A 86 -0.08 7.47 20.91
CA HIS A 86 -0.98 8.38 20.21
C HIS A 86 -0.83 8.16 18.70
N VAL A 87 -1.77 7.43 18.12
CA VAL A 87 -1.93 7.38 16.66
C VAL A 87 -2.36 8.76 16.20
N GLU A 88 -1.68 9.31 15.21
CA GLU A 88 -2.10 10.56 14.60
C GLU A 88 -3.56 10.49 14.13
N ASP A 89 -4.33 11.56 14.34
CA ASP A 89 -5.78 11.62 14.10
C ASP A 89 -6.22 11.27 12.66
N ASN A 90 -5.28 11.12 11.72
CA ASN A 90 -5.52 10.84 10.31
C ASN A 90 -4.67 9.69 9.75
N GLU A 91 -4.19 8.76 10.59
CA GLU A 91 -3.52 7.56 10.10
C GLU A 91 -4.44 6.77 9.16
N THR A 92 -4.00 6.56 7.93
CA THR A 92 -4.80 5.91 6.87
C THR A 92 -4.05 4.75 6.23
N LEU A 93 -2.87 4.42 6.75
CA LEU A 93 -2.05 3.34 6.23
C LEU A 93 -1.66 2.38 7.37
N VAL A 94 -1.93 1.10 7.15
CA VAL A 94 -1.54 0.03 8.09
C VAL A 94 -0.61 -0.92 7.37
N GLN A 95 0.62 -1.06 7.87
CA GLN A 95 1.56 -2.08 7.41
C GLN A 95 1.08 -3.46 7.85
N LEU A 96 1.12 -4.42 6.92
CA LEU A 96 0.80 -5.81 7.22
C LEU A 96 2.08 -6.58 7.54
N VAL A 97 2.11 -7.24 8.69
CA VAL A 97 3.18 -8.19 9.06
C VAL A 97 2.75 -9.58 8.62
N LEU A 98 3.35 -10.04 7.53
CA LEU A 98 2.92 -11.21 6.78
C LEU A 98 3.98 -12.31 6.75
N GLN A 99 3.54 -13.57 6.81
CA GLN A 99 4.36 -14.73 6.46
C GLN A 99 4.39 -14.89 4.93
N PRO A 100 5.34 -15.65 4.37
CA PRO A 100 5.42 -15.89 2.92
C PRO A 100 4.12 -16.42 2.30
N THR A 101 3.40 -17.29 3.01
CA THR A 101 2.11 -17.82 2.56
C THR A 101 1.02 -16.76 2.51
N ASP A 102 1.06 -15.77 3.39
CA ASP A 102 0.06 -14.71 3.44
C ASP A 102 0.22 -13.77 2.25
N TYR A 103 1.46 -13.48 1.86
CA TYR A 103 1.75 -12.76 0.61
C TYR A 103 1.13 -13.49 -0.60
N ASP A 104 1.29 -14.81 -0.69
CA ASP A 104 0.72 -15.59 -1.79
C ASP A 104 -0.81 -15.56 -1.80
N ASN A 105 -1.44 -15.64 -0.63
CA ASN A 105 -2.90 -15.61 -0.48
C ASN A 105 -3.50 -14.23 -0.77
N LEU A 106 -2.80 -13.16 -0.41
CA LEU A 106 -3.29 -11.78 -0.56
C LEU A 106 -2.97 -11.18 -1.94
N ARG A 107 -1.97 -11.69 -2.66
CA ARG A 107 -1.55 -11.16 -3.97
C ARG A 107 -2.67 -11.00 -5.00
N PRO A 108 -3.67 -11.90 -5.12
CA PRO A 108 -4.79 -11.73 -6.04
C PRO A 108 -5.68 -10.50 -5.74
N TYR A 109 -5.56 -9.92 -4.55
CA TYR A 109 -6.37 -8.79 -4.08
C TYR A 109 -5.59 -7.47 -4.08
N LEU A 110 -4.36 -7.44 -4.59
CA LEU A 110 -3.62 -6.19 -4.76
C LEU A 110 -4.42 -5.20 -5.61
N ASP A 111 -4.40 -3.96 -5.16
CA ASP A 111 -5.15 -2.82 -5.69
C ASP A 111 -6.68 -3.00 -5.66
N GLN A 112 -7.18 -3.98 -4.88
CA GLN A 112 -8.60 -4.22 -4.69
C GLN A 112 -9.07 -3.79 -3.30
N PRO A 113 -10.35 -3.37 -3.18
CA PRO A 113 -10.99 -3.23 -1.87
C PRO A 113 -11.09 -4.57 -1.15
N VAL A 114 -10.67 -4.57 0.11
CA VAL A 114 -10.69 -5.74 1.00
C VAL A 114 -11.15 -5.35 2.40
N VAL A 115 -11.59 -6.37 3.15
CA VAL A 115 -11.71 -6.33 4.61
C VAL A 115 -10.76 -7.37 5.16
N LEU A 116 -9.84 -6.93 6.01
CA LEU A 116 -8.87 -7.77 6.68
C LEU A 116 -9.17 -7.85 8.16
N LYS A 117 -8.97 -9.04 8.72
CA LYS A 117 -9.01 -9.31 10.15
C LYS A 117 -7.62 -9.63 10.66
N GLY A 118 -7.28 -9.17 11.85
CA GLY A 118 -6.04 -9.51 12.55
C GLY A 118 -5.95 -8.82 13.91
N THR A 119 -4.78 -8.84 14.54
CA THR A 119 -4.51 -8.05 15.74
C THR A 119 -3.62 -6.85 15.40
N LEU A 120 -3.81 -5.75 16.12
CA LEU A 120 -3.08 -4.50 15.91
C LEU A 120 -2.00 -4.32 16.98
N PHE A 121 -0.86 -3.79 16.60
CA PHE A 121 0.22 -3.45 17.54
C PHE A 121 0.99 -2.21 17.06
N GLY A 122 1.67 -1.54 17.99
CA GLY A 122 2.45 -0.34 17.70
C GLY A 122 3.77 -0.60 16.97
N ALA A 123 4.26 0.40 16.24
CA ALA A 123 5.58 0.36 15.65
C ALA A 123 6.70 0.31 16.72
N VAL A 124 7.54 -0.73 16.69
CA VAL A 124 8.67 -0.89 17.64
C VAL A 124 10.05 -0.95 16.98
N THR A 125 10.17 -1.01 15.65
CA THR A 125 11.47 -1.06 14.95
C THR A 125 11.54 -0.04 13.81
N GLY A 126 12.75 0.28 13.34
CA GLY A 126 12.95 1.09 12.12
C GLY A 126 12.53 0.42 10.81
N PHE A 127 12.07 -0.83 10.86
CA PHE A 127 11.49 -1.56 9.72
C PHE A 127 9.94 -1.46 9.69
N HIS A 128 9.36 -0.75 10.66
CA HIS A 128 7.95 -0.43 10.70
C HIS A 128 7.75 0.97 10.12
N HIS A 129 7.03 1.04 9.01
CA HIS A 129 6.83 2.24 8.19
C HIS A 129 5.48 2.92 8.43
N THR A 130 4.66 2.37 9.34
CA THR A 130 3.39 2.95 9.81
C THR A 130 3.33 2.90 11.33
N GLN A 131 2.57 3.79 11.97
CA GLN A 131 2.45 3.83 13.44
C GLN A 131 1.77 2.59 14.02
N VAL A 132 0.81 2.05 13.30
CA VAL A 132 0.07 0.82 13.64
C VAL A 132 0.27 -0.21 12.56
N LEU A 133 0.49 -1.46 12.98
CA LEU A 133 0.65 -2.60 12.11
C LEU A 133 -0.42 -3.64 12.41
N MET A 134 -0.73 -4.49 11.42
CA MET A 134 -1.61 -5.64 11.61
C MET A 134 -0.84 -6.94 11.42
N GLN A 135 -0.99 -7.86 12.36
CA GLN A 135 -0.48 -9.22 12.28
C GLN A 135 -1.60 -10.27 12.33
N GLN A 136 -1.25 -11.53 12.09
CA GLN A 136 -2.21 -12.64 12.04
C GLN A 136 -3.33 -12.39 11.01
N VAL A 137 -2.94 -11.79 9.87
CA VAL A 137 -3.85 -11.23 8.88
C VAL A 137 -4.66 -12.33 8.18
N GLN A 138 -5.97 -12.13 8.09
CA GLN A 138 -6.92 -12.99 7.42
C GLN A 138 -7.80 -12.14 6.49
N LEU A 139 -8.00 -12.60 5.26
CA LEU A 139 -8.98 -11.99 4.37
C LEU A 139 -10.39 -12.38 4.83
N VAL A 140 -11.19 -11.39 5.21
CA VAL A 140 -12.62 -11.58 5.55
C VAL A 140 -13.46 -11.50 4.27
N SER A 141 -13.21 -10.48 3.45
CA SER A 141 -13.89 -10.30 2.18
C SER A 141 -13.05 -9.48 1.22
N GLY A 142 -13.19 -9.76 -0.08
CA GLY A 142 -12.55 -9.03 -1.16
C GLY A 142 -12.89 -9.73 -2.46
N MET A 143 -12.86 -9.00 -3.57
CA MET A 143 -12.92 -9.61 -4.89
C MET A 143 -11.50 -9.60 -5.46
N ALA A 144 -11.02 -10.77 -5.88
CA ALA A 144 -9.74 -10.84 -6.57
C ALA A 144 -9.80 -9.99 -7.84
N GLY A 145 -8.68 -9.37 -8.20
CA GLY A 145 -8.56 -8.58 -9.42
C GLY A 145 -8.91 -9.44 -10.65
N ALA A 146 -9.47 -8.80 -11.67
CA ALA A 146 -9.70 -9.45 -12.94
C ALA A 146 -8.37 -9.97 -13.53
N PRO A 147 -8.40 -11.05 -14.35
CA PRO A 147 -7.21 -11.50 -15.06
C PRO A 147 -6.54 -10.36 -15.81
N VAL A 148 -5.22 -10.26 -15.69
CA VAL A 148 -4.42 -9.16 -16.24
C VAL A 148 -4.04 -9.46 -17.69
N ASP A 149 -4.37 -8.54 -18.59
CA ASP A 149 -3.80 -8.48 -19.93
C ASP A 149 -2.45 -7.76 -19.86
N CYS A 150 -1.37 -8.54 -19.86
CA CYS A 150 -0.01 -8.04 -19.68
C CYS A 150 0.44 -7.15 -20.84
N GLU A 151 0.00 -7.44 -22.07
CA GLU A 151 0.36 -6.62 -23.23
C GLU A 151 -0.32 -5.26 -23.13
N LEU A 152 -1.63 -5.24 -22.85
CA LEU A 152 -2.37 -4.00 -22.67
C LEU A 152 -1.87 -3.18 -21.48
N LEU A 153 -1.49 -3.84 -20.38
CA LEU A 153 -0.91 -3.18 -19.20
C LEU A 153 0.41 -2.51 -19.55
N ASN A 154 1.32 -3.22 -20.22
CA ASN A 154 2.62 -2.68 -20.62
C ASN A 154 2.51 -1.50 -21.61
N GLN A 155 1.43 -1.42 -22.38
CA GLN A 155 1.18 -0.29 -23.27
C GLN A 155 0.67 0.97 -22.54
N LYS A 156 0.04 0.81 -21.36
CA LYS A 156 -0.65 1.90 -20.63
C LYS A 156 0.11 2.44 -19.42
N VAL A 157 1.10 1.71 -18.93
CA VAL A 157 1.83 2.00 -17.68
C VAL A 157 2.47 3.39 -17.64
N GLY A 158 2.91 3.95 -18.78
CA GLY A 158 3.63 5.24 -18.84
C GLY A 158 2.91 6.48 -18.27
N MET A 159 1.63 6.39 -17.87
CA MET A 159 0.93 7.47 -17.17
C MET A 159 1.13 7.47 -15.64
N HIS A 160 1.69 6.41 -15.06
CA HIS A 160 1.90 6.22 -13.63
C HIS A 160 3.35 5.85 -13.31
N GLU A 161 4.27 6.41 -14.10
CA GLU A 161 5.70 6.19 -13.97
C GLU A 161 6.41 7.47 -13.56
N GLU A 162 7.32 7.35 -12.61
CA GLU A 162 8.39 8.31 -12.43
C GLU A 162 9.52 7.96 -13.40
N THR A 163 9.80 8.85 -14.35
CA THR A 163 10.81 8.63 -15.40
C THR A 163 12.11 9.34 -15.07
N TYR A 164 13.24 8.68 -15.31
CA TYR A 164 14.57 9.22 -15.03
C TYR A 164 15.35 9.50 -16.31
N ASN A 165 15.88 10.71 -16.43
CA ASN A 165 16.77 11.12 -17.51
C ASN A 165 17.88 12.06 -16.97
N PRO A 166 19.16 11.61 -16.89
CA PRO A 166 19.65 10.29 -17.30
C PRO A 166 19.07 9.15 -16.45
N SER A 167 19.11 7.92 -17.00
CA SER A 167 18.69 6.72 -16.27
C SER A 167 19.49 6.53 -14.98
N LEU A 168 18.85 6.03 -13.94
CA LEU A 168 19.53 5.66 -12.70
C LEU A 168 20.35 4.38 -12.90
N GLN A 169 21.48 4.26 -12.19
CA GLN A 169 22.19 2.99 -12.12
C GLN A 169 21.49 2.08 -11.11
N GLY A 170 21.37 0.80 -11.45
CA GLY A 170 20.83 -0.22 -10.57
C GLY A 170 21.64 -1.51 -10.59
N LYS A 171 21.47 -2.32 -9.55
CA LYS A 171 22.14 -3.62 -9.41
C LYS A 171 21.20 -4.65 -8.81
N ILE A 172 21.24 -5.88 -9.32
CA ILE A 172 20.46 -6.98 -8.74
C ILE A 172 21.06 -7.41 -7.41
N ILE A 173 20.29 -7.36 -6.32
CA ILE A 173 20.78 -7.64 -4.96
C ILE A 173 20.34 -8.98 -4.39
N ALA A 174 19.23 -9.56 -4.88
CA ALA A 174 18.63 -10.73 -4.26
C ALA A 174 18.13 -11.77 -5.28
N GLY A 175 18.64 -13.00 -5.14
CA GLY A 175 18.17 -14.17 -5.87
C GLY A 175 18.19 -14.01 -7.39
N ASN A 176 17.24 -14.68 -8.04
CA ASN A 176 16.97 -14.53 -9.47
C ASN A 176 15.94 -13.43 -9.68
N ALA A 177 16.35 -12.31 -10.28
CA ALA A 177 15.42 -11.23 -10.63
C ALA A 177 14.64 -11.60 -11.88
N TRP A 178 13.44 -12.17 -11.69
CA TRP A 178 12.60 -12.61 -12.80
C TRP A 178 12.23 -11.45 -13.71
N ILE A 179 12.26 -11.70 -15.02
CA ILE A 179 11.83 -10.73 -16.02
C ILE A 179 10.31 -10.81 -16.17
N TYR A 180 9.66 -9.65 -16.15
CA TYR A 180 8.23 -9.48 -16.34
C TYR A 180 7.95 -8.75 -17.66
N GLN A 181 6.83 -9.09 -18.29
CA GLN A 181 6.32 -8.42 -19.50
C GLN A 181 5.68 -7.06 -19.17
N ALA A 182 5.17 -6.93 -17.95
CA ALA A 182 4.45 -5.76 -17.45
C ALA A 182 4.62 -5.68 -15.91
N PRO A 183 4.38 -4.52 -15.27
CA PRO A 183 4.52 -4.32 -13.83
C PRO A 183 3.39 -4.99 -13.03
N ASN A 184 3.32 -6.32 -13.09
CA ASN A 184 2.34 -7.11 -12.37
C ASN A 184 2.87 -8.52 -12.12
N PRO A 185 2.65 -9.10 -10.94
CA PRO A 185 3.25 -10.38 -10.60
C PRO A 185 2.76 -11.57 -11.44
N THR A 186 1.63 -11.46 -12.14
CA THR A 186 1.17 -12.51 -13.07
C THR A 186 1.80 -12.40 -14.45
N CYS A 187 2.47 -11.30 -14.76
CA CYS A 187 3.06 -11.02 -16.07
C CYS A 187 4.47 -11.58 -16.24
N THR A 188 4.73 -12.77 -15.70
CA THR A 188 6.00 -13.48 -15.87
C THR A 188 5.77 -14.97 -16.10
N SER A 189 6.60 -15.56 -16.95
CA SER A 189 6.67 -17.02 -17.12
C SER A 189 7.59 -17.70 -16.10
N LYS A 190 8.34 -16.91 -15.31
CA LYS A 190 9.43 -17.36 -14.43
C LYS A 190 10.42 -18.28 -15.13
N ARG A 191 10.81 -17.94 -16.36
CA ARG A 191 11.83 -18.67 -17.14
C ARG A 191 13.11 -17.88 -17.35
N GLU A 192 12.99 -16.57 -17.46
CA GLU A 192 14.09 -15.64 -17.71
C GLU A 192 14.30 -14.75 -16.49
N PHE A 193 15.54 -14.55 -16.10
CA PHE A 193 15.91 -13.75 -14.94
C PHE A 193 17.28 -13.12 -15.14
N LEU A 194 17.53 -12.04 -14.40
CA LEU A 194 18.86 -11.46 -14.21
C LEU A 194 19.48 -12.01 -12.93
N ALA A 195 20.75 -12.38 -13.00
CA ALA A 195 21.48 -12.92 -11.87
C ALA A 195 21.84 -11.81 -10.87
N GLN A 196 22.04 -12.18 -9.61
CA GLN A 196 22.58 -11.27 -8.61
C GLN A 196 23.90 -10.64 -9.09
N GLY A 197 24.05 -9.34 -8.86
CA GLY A 197 25.20 -8.56 -9.28
C GLY A 197 25.11 -8.00 -10.69
N THR A 198 24.13 -8.39 -11.51
CA THR A 198 23.92 -7.79 -12.84
C THR A 198 23.61 -6.30 -12.69
N SER A 199 24.37 -5.46 -13.41
CA SER A 199 24.11 -4.02 -13.51
C SER A 199 23.03 -3.76 -14.55
N VAL A 200 22.15 -2.81 -14.24
CA VAL A 200 21.05 -2.38 -15.10
C VAL A 200 20.94 -0.86 -15.11
N SER A 201 20.40 -0.30 -16.18
CA SER A 201 20.06 1.13 -16.29
C SER A 201 18.56 1.29 -16.08
N VAL A 202 18.15 1.90 -14.97
CA VAL A 202 16.75 2.09 -14.61
C VAL A 202 16.20 3.36 -15.23
N THR A 203 15.18 3.21 -16.06
CA THR A 203 14.58 4.30 -16.84
C THR A 203 13.30 4.83 -16.22
N SER A 204 12.57 4.00 -15.51
CA SER A 204 11.39 4.43 -14.73
C SER A 204 11.06 3.49 -13.58
N ILE A 205 10.30 4.02 -12.62
CA ILE A 205 9.65 3.27 -11.54
C ILE A 205 8.15 3.48 -11.67
N ALA A 206 7.40 2.38 -11.70
CA ALA A 206 5.95 2.37 -11.66
C ALA A 206 5.44 2.04 -10.24
N ASN A 207 4.18 2.38 -10.00
CA ASN A 207 3.47 2.11 -8.75
C ASN A 207 3.66 0.67 -8.26
N GLY A 208 3.73 0.50 -6.95
CA GLY A 208 3.87 -0.82 -6.33
C GLY A 208 5.27 -1.42 -6.43
N GLY A 209 6.29 -0.63 -6.78
CA GLY A 209 7.69 -1.08 -6.77
C GLY A 209 8.07 -1.91 -7.97
N TRP A 210 7.66 -1.48 -9.16
CA TRP A 210 8.06 -2.10 -10.42
C TRP A 210 9.06 -1.21 -11.12
N VAL A 211 10.19 -1.79 -11.51
CA VAL A 211 11.29 -1.07 -12.14
C VAL A 211 11.34 -1.41 -13.62
N ARG A 212 11.34 -0.39 -14.48
CA ARG A 212 11.70 -0.54 -15.88
C ARG A 212 13.20 -0.33 -16.04
N ALA A 213 13.88 -1.33 -16.55
CA ALA A 213 15.32 -1.32 -16.67
C ALA A 213 15.80 -1.79 -18.04
N GLU A 214 16.95 -1.27 -18.46
CA GLU A 214 17.71 -1.75 -19.59
C GLU A 214 18.93 -2.55 -19.11
N TYR A 215 19.21 -3.67 -19.78
CA TYR A 215 20.42 -4.45 -19.55
C TYR A 215 21.03 -4.89 -20.87
N ALA A 216 22.32 -5.20 -20.86
CA ALA A 216 23.01 -5.73 -22.03
C ALA A 216 22.58 -7.20 -22.24
N GLY A 217 21.71 -7.43 -23.21
CA GLY A 217 21.29 -8.76 -23.63
C GLY A 217 22.32 -9.46 -24.53
N ASP A 218 21.94 -10.63 -25.04
CA ASP A 218 22.77 -11.40 -25.96
C ASP A 218 23.19 -10.59 -27.19
N GLY A 219 24.49 -10.61 -27.50
CA GLY A 219 25.06 -9.83 -28.60
C GLY A 219 25.19 -8.33 -28.30
N GLY A 220 25.05 -7.90 -27.04
CA GLY A 220 25.32 -6.54 -26.58
C GLY A 220 24.24 -5.52 -26.92
N ARG A 221 23.06 -5.96 -27.38
CA ARG A 221 21.92 -5.06 -27.62
C ARG A 221 21.19 -4.80 -26.30
N PRO A 222 20.86 -3.54 -25.98
CA PRO A 222 20.08 -3.24 -24.79
C PRO A 222 18.68 -3.85 -24.92
N GLN A 223 18.22 -4.51 -23.87
CA GLN A 223 16.86 -5.03 -23.76
C GLN A 223 16.16 -4.35 -22.59
N SER A 224 14.93 -3.88 -22.83
CA SER A 224 14.08 -3.28 -21.79
C SER A 224 13.19 -4.34 -21.14
N VAL A 225 13.17 -4.36 -19.81
CA VAL A 225 12.44 -5.34 -19.00
C VAL A 225 11.78 -4.69 -17.78
N TRP A 226 10.74 -5.35 -17.27
CA TRP A 226 10.20 -5.07 -15.94
C TRP A 226 10.81 -6.01 -14.90
N LEU A 227 11.21 -5.45 -13.77
CA LEU A 227 11.77 -6.15 -12.62
C LEU A 227 11.00 -5.74 -11.35
N ASP A 228 11.00 -6.62 -10.35
CA ASP A 228 10.52 -6.28 -9.01
C ASP A 228 11.60 -5.46 -8.27
N GLN A 229 11.25 -4.27 -7.78
CA GLN A 229 12.18 -3.41 -7.06
C GLN A 229 12.78 -4.08 -5.83
N ALA A 230 12.09 -5.03 -5.20
CA ALA A 230 12.64 -5.81 -4.07
C ALA A 230 13.95 -6.55 -4.42
N GLN A 231 14.28 -6.66 -5.70
CA GLN A 231 15.48 -7.34 -6.20
C GLN A 231 16.50 -6.37 -6.81
N VAL A 232 16.21 -5.07 -6.85
CA VAL A 232 17.04 -4.05 -7.52
C VAL A 232 17.31 -2.89 -6.57
N VAL A 233 18.56 -2.68 -6.18
CA VAL A 233 18.97 -1.42 -5.52
C VAL A 233 19.31 -0.38 -6.58
N LEU A 234 18.95 0.88 -6.33
CA LEU A 234 19.16 2.01 -7.23
C LEU A 234 20.23 2.95 -6.66
N GLY A 235 20.66 3.93 -7.45
CA GLY A 235 21.47 5.03 -6.91
C GLY A 235 22.88 4.64 -6.48
N LEU A 236 23.35 3.43 -6.82
CA LEU A 236 24.74 3.01 -6.61
C LEU A 236 25.66 3.75 -7.58
N GLY A 237 25.87 5.04 -7.36
CA GLY A 237 26.86 5.82 -8.08
C GLY A 237 28.27 5.33 -7.72
N GLY A 238 28.84 4.48 -8.57
CA GLY A 238 30.30 4.32 -8.74
C GLY A 238 31.17 4.15 -7.51
N THR A 239 30.73 3.44 -6.47
CA THR A 239 31.62 3.01 -5.37
C THR A 239 32.38 1.74 -5.75
N ASP A 240 33.09 1.79 -6.87
CA ASP A 240 34.31 1.02 -7.03
C ASP A 240 35.46 1.96 -6.64
N GLU A 241 35.83 1.96 -5.35
CA GLU A 241 37.17 2.36 -4.90
C GLU A 241 37.77 1.24 -4.04
#